data_AF-A0A538J7T5-F1
#
_entry.id   AF-A0A538J7T5-F1
#
_cell.length_a   1.000
_cell.length_b   1.000
_cell.length_c   1.000
_cell.angle_alpha   90.00
_cell.angle_beta   90.00
_cell.angle_gamma   90.00
#
_symmetry.space_group_name_H-M   'P 1'
#
loop_
_entity.id
_entity.type
_entity.pdbx_description
1 polymer ?
#
loop_
_entity_poly.entity_id
_entity_poly.type
_entity_poly.pdbx_seq_one_letter_code
_entity_poly.pdbx_strand_id
1 'polypeptide(L)'
;MSTPGVPPQSQPCPRCGAPYGPDQEYCLECGQRLQPGGGVFGRLAAVWQQRLGWYPGDWIWPVLLFLLIAVAGATAAIVLADAGNGSSTIVATQGGAPHSPTTAPPTATVALPTVPAGTPGAPSTPTTPPPATTTAPRPGSLTSWPAGQNGYTVVLESIPAGSNGRALALDRARAASKAGLPQVGVLDSSLYSSLHPGYSVVFSGIYTSRGQADRALVAVNSKGFSAAYVRQITS
;
A
#
# COMPACT_ATOMS: atom_id res chain seq x y z
N MET A 1 -42.80 -27.38 -25.29
CA MET A 1 -42.15 -26.84 -26.50
C MET A 1 -40.76 -26.43 -26.06
N SER A 2 -39.77 -27.31 -26.22
CA SER A 2 -38.42 -27.07 -25.73
C SER A 2 -37.70 -26.11 -26.67
N THR A 3 -37.28 -24.96 -26.15
CA THR A 3 -36.48 -23.97 -26.88
C THR A 3 -35.19 -24.64 -27.37
N PRO A 4 -34.86 -24.60 -28.67
CA PRO A 4 -33.57 -25.10 -29.14
C PRO A 4 -32.46 -24.23 -28.53
N GLY A 5 -31.60 -24.81 -27.71
CA GLY A 5 -30.40 -24.15 -27.22
C GLY A 5 -29.52 -23.78 -28.40
N VAL A 6 -29.17 -22.51 -28.53
CA VAL A 6 -28.18 -22.04 -29.50
C VAL A 6 -26.87 -22.80 -29.25
N PRO A 7 -26.30 -23.51 -30.24
CA PRO A 7 -25.04 -24.21 -30.05
C PRO A 7 -23.93 -23.20 -29.72
N PRO A 8 -23.02 -23.50 -28.78
CA PRO A 8 -21.91 -22.61 -28.45
C PRO A 8 -21.05 -22.40 -29.70
N GLN A 9 -20.85 -21.13 -30.07
CA GLN A 9 -20.07 -20.74 -31.24
C GLN A 9 -18.59 -21.06 -31.01
N SER A 10 -18.06 -22.06 -31.71
CA SER A 10 -16.65 -22.44 -31.68
C SER A 10 -15.77 -21.36 -32.32
N GLN A 11 -14.68 -20.97 -31.67
CA GLN A 11 -13.72 -20.00 -32.20
C GLN A 11 -12.44 -20.71 -32.68
N PRO A 12 -11.73 -20.24 -33.72
CA PRO A 12 -10.51 -20.88 -34.20
C PRO A 12 -9.27 -20.44 -33.41
N CYS A 13 -8.41 -21.38 -33.04
CA CYS A 13 -7.15 -21.10 -32.35
C CYS A 13 -6.20 -20.26 -33.23
N PRO A 14 -5.61 -19.17 -32.72
CA PRO A 14 -4.74 -18.28 -33.51
C PRO A 14 -3.40 -18.91 -33.91
N ARG A 15 -3.03 -20.06 -33.33
CA ARG A 15 -1.76 -20.75 -33.60
C ARG A 15 -1.91 -21.91 -34.58
N CYS A 16 -2.90 -22.79 -34.37
CA CYS A 16 -3.08 -24.01 -35.18
C CYS A 16 -4.41 -24.06 -35.94
N GLY A 17 -5.32 -23.10 -35.76
CA GLY A 17 -6.62 -23.07 -36.41
C GLY A 17 -7.67 -24.05 -35.85
N ALA A 18 -7.31 -24.89 -34.88
CA ALA A 18 -8.25 -25.84 -34.29
C ALA A 18 -9.44 -25.12 -33.61
N PRO A 19 -10.68 -25.62 -33.75
CA PRO A 19 -11.84 -25.05 -33.08
C PRO A 19 -11.72 -25.26 -31.57
N TYR A 20 -11.99 -24.22 -30.79
CA TYR A 20 -12.03 -24.28 -29.33
C TYR A 20 -13.35 -23.71 -28.79
N GLY A 21 -13.71 -24.15 -27.59
CA GLY A 21 -14.91 -23.73 -26.88
C GLY A 21 -14.69 -22.45 -26.08
N PRO A 22 -15.73 -21.64 -25.82
CA PRO A 22 -15.58 -20.29 -25.24
C PRO A 22 -14.89 -20.26 -23.87
N ASP A 23 -14.97 -21.33 -23.09
CA ASP A 23 -14.39 -21.45 -21.74
C ASP A 23 -13.05 -22.21 -21.71
N GLN A 24 -12.49 -22.59 -22.87
CA GLN A 24 -11.22 -23.32 -22.92
C GLN A 24 -10.02 -22.37 -22.76
N GLU A 25 -9.29 -22.50 -21.66
CA GLU A 25 -8.09 -21.70 -21.36
C GLU A 25 -6.84 -22.13 -22.15
N TYR A 26 -6.83 -23.35 -22.69
CA TYR A 26 -5.74 -23.90 -23.48
C TYR A 26 -6.29 -24.62 -24.71
N CYS A 27 -5.62 -24.48 -25.84
CA CYS A 27 -5.92 -25.26 -27.03
C CYS A 27 -5.47 -26.70 -26.82
N LEU A 28 -6.41 -27.65 -26.85
CA LEU A 28 -6.11 -29.07 -26.63
C LEU A 28 -5.23 -29.70 -27.72
N GLU A 29 -5.14 -29.07 -28.89
CA GLU A 29 -4.36 -29.61 -30.01
C GLU A 29 -2.91 -29.10 -30.08
N CYS A 30 -2.66 -27.84 -29.70
CA CYS A 30 -1.32 -27.25 -29.80
C CYS A 30 -0.75 -26.71 -28.49
N GLY A 31 -1.50 -26.78 -27.39
CA GLY A 31 -1.09 -26.31 -26.07
C GLY A 31 -1.00 -24.78 -25.92
N GLN A 32 -1.41 -24.00 -26.92
CA GLN A 32 -1.41 -22.54 -26.81
C GLN A 32 -2.41 -22.09 -25.74
N ARG A 33 -1.98 -21.21 -24.83
CA ARG A 33 -2.89 -20.57 -23.88
C ARG A 33 -3.83 -19.64 -24.64
N LEU A 34 -5.12 -19.91 -24.54
CA LEU A 34 -6.19 -19.12 -25.12
C LEU A 34 -6.69 -18.17 -24.03
N GLN A 35 -6.83 -16.88 -24.33
CA GLN A 35 -7.51 -15.98 -23.39
C GLN A 35 -8.99 -16.37 -23.39
N PRO A 36 -9.58 -16.81 -22.26
CA PRO A 36 -11.02 -16.99 -22.22
C PRO A 36 -11.67 -15.67 -22.63
N GLY A 37 -12.68 -15.75 -23.48
CA GLY A 37 -13.45 -14.58 -23.91
C GLY A 37 -14.03 -13.94 -22.67
N GLY A 38 -13.33 -12.93 -22.13
CA GLY A 38 -13.68 -12.32 -20.86
C GLY A 38 -15.14 -11.92 -20.89
N GLY A 39 -15.93 -12.47 -19.95
CA GLY A 39 -17.32 -12.11 -19.78
C GLY A 39 -17.48 -10.60 -19.55
N VAL A 40 -18.70 -10.16 -19.26
CA VAL A 40 -19.00 -8.74 -18.97
C VAL A 40 -17.99 -8.10 -18.00
N PHE A 41 -17.51 -8.86 -17.02
CA PHE A 41 -16.45 -8.45 -16.08
C PHE A 41 -15.07 -8.20 -16.73
N GLY A 42 -14.67 -8.99 -17.74
CA GLY A 42 -13.41 -8.79 -18.47
C GLY A 42 -13.41 -7.54 -19.35
N ARG A 43 -14.56 -7.19 -19.94
CA ARG A 43 -14.71 -5.94 -20.71
C ARG A 43 -14.73 -4.71 -19.82
N LEU A 44 -15.39 -4.79 -18.66
CA LEU A 44 -15.38 -3.71 -17.67
C LEU A 44 -13.99 -3.54 -17.04
N ALA A 45 -13.29 -4.64 -16.74
CA ALA A 45 -11.91 -4.62 -16.26
C ALA A 45 -10.96 -3.99 -17.29
N ALA A 46 -11.08 -4.32 -18.58
CA ALA A 46 -10.25 -3.73 -19.64
C ALA A 46 -10.47 -2.21 -19.76
N VAL A 47 -11.71 -1.73 -19.70
CA VAL A 47 -12.02 -0.28 -19.78
C VAL A 47 -11.52 0.46 -18.54
N TRP A 48 -11.65 -0.14 -17.36
CA TRP A 48 -11.19 0.47 -16.11
C TRP A 48 -9.66 0.48 -16.00
N GLN A 49 -8.99 -0.57 -16.47
CA GLN A 49 -7.53 -0.65 -16.58
C GLN A 49 -6.96 0.37 -17.57
N GLN A 50 -7.70 0.69 -18.65
CA GLN A 50 -7.34 1.78 -19.58
C GLN A 50 -7.54 3.17 -18.99
N ARG A 51 -8.52 3.39 -18.11
CA ARG A 51 -8.84 4.72 -17.55
C ARG A 51 -8.09 5.07 -16.26
N LEU A 52 -7.83 4.09 -15.40
CA LEU A 52 -7.28 4.33 -14.06
C LEU A 52 -5.88 3.73 -13.86
N GLY A 53 -5.34 3.00 -14.84
CA GLY A 53 -3.95 2.53 -14.86
C GLY A 53 -3.58 1.56 -13.73
N TRP A 54 -4.53 1.18 -12.88
CA TRP A 54 -4.33 0.39 -11.68
C TRP A 54 -5.52 -0.56 -11.49
N TYR A 55 -5.27 -1.88 -11.54
CA TYR A 55 -6.25 -2.92 -11.26
C TYR A 55 -5.86 -3.68 -9.98
N PRO A 56 -6.51 -3.44 -8.82
CA PRO A 56 -6.29 -4.21 -7.62
C PRO A 56 -7.08 -5.52 -7.75
N GLY A 57 -6.64 -6.40 -8.65
CA GLY A 57 -7.10 -7.78 -8.81
C GLY A 57 -8.62 -8.01 -8.94
N ASP A 58 -8.99 -9.27 -9.02
CA ASP A 58 -10.40 -9.67 -9.19
C ASP A 58 -11.23 -9.52 -7.90
N TRP A 59 -10.59 -9.19 -6.76
CA TRP A 59 -11.25 -8.98 -5.47
C TRP A 59 -12.03 -7.66 -5.37
N ILE A 60 -11.79 -6.69 -6.27
CA ILE A 60 -12.49 -5.40 -6.25
C ILE A 60 -13.98 -5.54 -6.62
N TRP A 61 -14.30 -6.49 -7.50
CA TRP A 61 -15.67 -6.74 -7.96
C TRP A 61 -16.60 -7.27 -6.88
N PRO A 62 -16.25 -8.32 -6.10
CA PRO A 62 -17.09 -8.73 -4.98
C PRO A 62 -17.26 -7.60 -3.95
N VAL A 63 -16.22 -6.81 -3.68
CA VAL A 63 -16.32 -5.67 -2.75
C VAL A 63 -17.30 -4.60 -3.26
N LEU A 64 -17.24 -4.24 -4.54
CA LEU A 64 -18.19 -3.30 -5.15
C LEU A 64 -19.62 -3.85 -5.15
N LEU A 65 -19.79 -5.16 -5.39
CA LEU A 65 -21.09 -5.82 -5.30
C LEU A 65 -21.65 -5.74 -3.87
N PHE A 66 -20.83 -6.04 -2.86
CA PHE A 66 -21.23 -5.92 -1.45
C PHE A 66 -21.57 -4.48 -1.08
N LEU A 67 -20.79 -3.50 -1.56
CA LEU A 67 -21.08 -2.08 -1.36
C LEU A 67 -22.45 -1.71 -1.95
N LEU A 68 -22.75 -2.12 -3.18
CA LEU A 68 -24.05 -1.87 -3.81
C LEU A 68 -25.20 -2.50 -3.02
N ILE A 69 -25.04 -3.74 -2.55
CA ILE A 69 -26.02 -4.43 -1.71
C ILE A 69 -26.23 -3.66 -0.39
N ALA A 70 -25.17 -3.19 0.24
CA ALA A 70 -25.26 -2.40 1.47
C ALA A 70 -25.97 -1.05 1.26
N VAL A 71 -25.67 -0.34 0.17
CA VAL A 71 -26.37 0.91 -0.18
C VAL A 71 -27.86 0.65 -0.43
N ALA A 72 -28.21 -0.40 -1.16
CA ALA A 72 -29.60 -0.78 -1.38
C ALA A 72 -30.32 -1.13 -0.06
N GLY A 73 -29.67 -1.87 0.85
CA GLY A 73 -30.19 -2.17 2.18
C GLY A 73 -30.42 -0.92 3.04
N ALA A 74 -29.49 0.04 3.02
CA ALA A 74 -29.63 1.31 3.73
C ALA A 74 -30.82 2.13 3.23
N THR A 75 -31.09 2.15 1.91
CA THR A 75 -32.27 2.84 1.38
C THR A 75 -33.58 2.20 1.81
N ALA A 76 -33.65 0.87 1.94
CA ALA A 76 -34.83 0.17 2.43
C ALA A 76 -35.10 0.44 3.92
N ALA A 77 -34.06 0.60 4.74
CA ALA A 77 -34.19 0.91 6.16
C ALA A 77 -34.74 2.33 6.42
N ILE A 78 -34.36 3.32 5.60
CA ILE A 78 -34.82 4.71 5.73
C ILE A 78 -36.34 4.82 5.46
N VAL A 79 -36.86 4.04 4.51
CA VAL A 79 -38.30 4.01 4.15
C VAL A 79 -39.13 3.17 5.14
N LEU A 80 -38.51 2.43 6.05
CA LEU A 80 -39.23 1.69 7.09
C LEU A 80 -39.24 2.42 8.45
N ALA A 81 -38.30 3.36 8.66
CA ALA A 81 -38.20 4.13 9.89
C ALA A 81 -39.15 5.34 9.94
N ASP A 82 -39.60 5.85 8.78
CA ASP A 82 -40.55 6.97 8.72
C ASP A 82 -41.96 6.58 9.21
N ALA A 83 -42.35 5.30 9.07
CA ALA A 83 -43.63 4.77 9.52
C ALA A 83 -43.75 4.60 11.05
N GLY A 84 -42.66 4.72 11.81
CA GLY A 84 -42.59 4.29 13.22
C GLY A 84 -42.42 5.36 14.30
N ASN A 85 -42.32 6.65 13.96
CA ASN A 85 -41.84 7.65 14.93
C ASN A 85 -42.96 8.32 15.77
N GLY A 86 -43.60 7.54 16.64
CA GLY A 86 -44.43 8.05 17.74
C GLY A 86 -43.57 8.70 18.83
N SER A 87 -43.87 9.97 19.14
CA SER A 87 -43.07 10.85 20.01
C SER A 87 -43.08 10.39 21.47
N SER A 88 -41.96 9.84 21.97
CA SER A 88 -41.73 9.68 23.41
C SER A 88 -40.67 10.69 23.87
N THR A 89 -41.15 11.78 24.47
CA THR A 89 -40.36 12.88 24.99
C THR A 89 -39.64 12.43 26.26
N ILE A 90 -38.30 12.43 26.24
CA ILE A 90 -37.49 12.21 27.44
C ILE A 90 -37.50 13.51 28.27
N VAL A 91 -38.04 13.44 29.49
CA VAL A 91 -38.04 14.54 30.47
C VAL A 91 -36.67 14.60 31.14
N ALA A 92 -36.01 15.74 31.06
CA ALA A 92 -34.76 16.01 31.78
C ALA A 92 -35.04 16.29 33.26
N THR A 93 -34.54 15.42 34.14
CA THR A 93 -34.52 15.69 35.59
C THR A 93 -33.48 16.77 35.87
N GLN A 94 -33.94 17.90 36.40
CA GLN A 94 -33.13 19.04 36.79
C GLN A 94 -32.57 18.83 38.21
N GLY A 95 -31.30 19.18 38.46
CA GLY A 95 -30.83 19.60 39.78
C GLY A 95 -29.54 18.98 40.31
N GLY A 96 -28.45 19.73 40.24
CA GLY A 96 -27.24 19.55 41.04
C GLY A 96 -26.26 20.70 40.82
N ALA A 97 -25.93 21.45 41.88
CA ALA A 97 -25.11 22.67 41.83
C ALA A 97 -23.68 22.43 41.29
N PRO A 98 -23.03 23.44 40.68
CA PRO A 98 -21.65 23.33 40.24
C PRO A 98 -20.71 23.12 41.44
N HIS A 99 -20.00 22.00 41.43
CA HIS A 99 -18.86 21.79 42.32
C HIS A 99 -17.63 22.44 41.68
N SER A 100 -17.08 23.48 42.33
CA SER A 100 -15.76 24.01 41.97
C SER A 100 -14.69 22.95 42.26
N PRO A 101 -13.74 22.71 41.33
CA PRO A 101 -12.60 21.85 41.65
C PRO A 101 -11.73 22.51 42.73
N THR A 102 -11.62 21.82 43.86
CA THR A 102 -10.68 22.11 44.95
C THR A 102 -9.24 22.07 44.43
N THR A 103 -8.49 23.13 44.68
CA THR A 103 -7.05 23.22 44.43
C THR A 103 -6.30 22.16 45.25
N ALA A 104 -5.50 21.33 44.58
CA ALA A 104 -4.64 20.35 45.24
C ALA A 104 -3.44 21.06 45.92
N PRO A 105 -3.03 20.63 47.13
CA PRO A 105 -1.79 21.10 47.75
C PRO A 105 -0.54 20.61 47.00
N PRO A 106 0.58 21.35 47.02
CA PRO A 106 1.81 20.92 46.36
C PRO A 106 2.44 19.75 47.13
N THR A 107 2.54 18.58 46.49
CA THR A 107 3.23 17.41 47.07
C THR A 107 4.58 17.18 46.37
N ALA A 108 5.60 17.32 47.20
CA ALA A 108 7.03 17.00 47.13
C ALA A 108 7.60 16.21 45.92
N THR A 109 8.67 16.77 45.38
CA THR A 109 9.71 16.08 44.59
C THR A 109 10.33 14.95 45.40
N VAL A 110 10.19 13.71 44.94
CA VAL A 110 10.99 12.56 45.39
C VAL A 110 12.23 12.48 44.52
N ALA A 111 13.41 12.66 45.12
CA ALA A 111 14.69 12.38 44.49
C ALA A 111 14.87 10.86 44.38
N LEU A 112 15.05 10.34 43.16
CA LEU A 112 15.35 8.94 42.90
C LEU A 112 16.86 8.70 43.05
N PRO A 113 17.30 7.58 43.66
CA PRO A 113 18.72 7.31 43.90
C PRO A 113 19.54 7.18 42.61
N THR A 114 20.76 7.72 42.70
CA THR A 114 21.86 7.68 41.74
C THR A 114 22.22 6.25 41.31
N VAL A 115 22.20 5.99 40.01
CA VAL A 115 22.81 4.80 39.40
C VAL A 115 24.31 5.08 39.19
N PRO A 116 25.24 4.20 39.63
CA PRO A 116 26.67 4.40 39.38
C PRO A 116 26.99 4.39 37.88
N ALA A 117 27.83 5.36 37.50
CA ALA A 117 28.39 5.51 36.17
C ALA A 117 29.20 4.27 35.77
N GLY A 118 28.74 3.56 34.73
CA GLY A 118 29.59 2.66 33.96
C GLY A 118 30.45 3.51 33.01
N THR A 119 31.77 3.40 33.17
CA THR A 119 32.83 4.07 32.39
C THR A 119 32.63 3.92 30.86
N PRO A 120 32.47 5.02 30.11
CA PRO A 120 32.77 5.04 28.68
C PRO A 120 34.21 5.51 28.49
N GLY A 121 35.01 4.69 27.83
CA GLY A 121 36.38 5.03 27.45
C GLY A 121 36.44 6.24 26.51
N ALA A 122 37.55 6.97 26.63
CA ALA A 122 38.17 7.92 25.69
C ALA A 122 37.26 8.91 24.93
N PRO A 123 37.46 10.24 25.09
CA PRO A 123 36.82 11.25 24.25
C PRO A 123 37.24 11.06 22.78
N SER A 124 36.32 10.55 21.96
CA SER A 124 36.39 10.74 20.51
C SER A 124 35.74 12.08 20.22
N THR A 125 36.52 13.02 19.73
CA THR A 125 36.08 14.33 19.26
C THR A 125 34.81 14.21 18.40
N PRO A 126 33.73 14.97 18.65
CA PRO A 126 32.60 14.99 17.75
C PRO A 126 33.03 15.71 16.47
N THR A 127 33.37 14.96 15.43
CA THR A 127 33.42 15.51 14.08
C THR A 127 31.99 15.87 13.70
N THR A 128 31.70 17.18 13.71
CA THR A 128 30.50 17.78 13.14
C THR A 128 30.19 17.10 11.80
N PRO A 129 29.03 16.41 11.64
CA PRO A 129 28.62 15.91 10.34
C PRO A 129 28.56 17.09 9.37
N PRO A 130 29.15 16.99 8.17
CA PRO A 130 28.97 18.00 7.14
C PRO A 130 27.46 18.25 6.96
N PRO A 131 27.01 19.50 6.79
CA PRO A 131 25.61 19.78 6.50
C PRO A 131 25.20 18.92 5.31
N ALA A 132 24.19 18.08 5.47
CA ALA A 132 23.55 17.44 4.34
C ALA A 132 22.93 18.56 3.50
N THR A 133 23.66 19.06 2.52
CA THR A 133 23.11 19.91 1.46
C THR A 133 22.26 19.02 0.56
N THR A 134 21.16 18.51 1.09
CA THR A 134 20.12 17.88 0.30
C THR A 134 19.29 19.01 -0.27
N THR A 135 19.69 19.51 -1.45
CA THR A 135 18.74 20.16 -2.33
C THR A 135 17.59 19.18 -2.48
N ALA A 136 16.41 19.53 -1.94
CA ALA A 136 15.23 18.69 -2.01
C ALA A 136 15.04 18.26 -3.48
N PRO A 137 15.06 16.96 -3.80
CA PRO A 137 14.88 16.49 -5.16
C PRO A 137 13.57 17.04 -5.72
N ARG A 138 13.58 17.48 -6.99
CA ARG A 138 12.37 17.98 -7.65
C ARG A 138 11.26 16.92 -7.54
N PRO A 139 10.01 17.29 -7.21
CA PRO A 139 8.92 16.33 -7.14
C PRO A 139 8.84 15.48 -8.41
N GLY A 140 8.82 14.16 -8.26
CA GLY A 140 8.78 13.20 -9.38
C GLY A 140 10.16 12.78 -9.92
N SER A 141 11.27 13.35 -9.42
CA SER A 141 12.60 12.81 -9.69
C SER A 141 12.83 11.53 -8.88
N LEU A 142 13.53 10.57 -9.48
CA LEU A 142 13.92 9.32 -8.85
C LEU A 142 15.41 9.34 -8.51
N THR A 143 15.76 8.84 -7.33
CA THR A 143 17.13 8.70 -6.84
C THR A 143 17.62 7.29 -7.11
N SER A 144 18.83 7.17 -7.66
CA SER A 144 19.53 5.89 -7.79
C SER A 144 20.19 5.51 -6.47
N TRP A 145 20.14 4.22 -6.10
CA TRP A 145 20.94 3.71 -5.00
C TRP A 145 22.45 3.90 -5.31
N PRO A 146 23.28 4.39 -4.39
CA PRO A 146 24.71 4.55 -4.62
C PRO A 146 25.35 3.19 -4.89
N ALA A 147 26.02 3.05 -6.03
CA ALA A 147 26.64 1.78 -6.43
C ALA A 147 27.71 1.36 -5.40
N GLY A 148 27.73 0.06 -5.05
CA GLY A 148 28.72 -0.52 -4.14
C GLY A 148 28.64 -0.03 -2.69
N GLN A 149 27.56 0.66 -2.29
CA GLN A 149 27.38 1.09 -0.91
C GLN A 149 26.36 0.24 -0.17
N ASN A 150 26.75 -0.15 1.04
CA ASN A 150 25.86 -0.76 2.01
C ASN A 150 25.15 0.34 2.81
N GLY A 151 23.87 0.14 3.11
CA GLY A 151 23.08 1.10 3.85
C GLY A 151 21.73 0.56 4.26
N TYR A 152 20.91 1.42 4.86
CA TYR A 152 19.52 1.13 5.21
C TYR A 152 18.60 2.00 4.36
N THR A 153 17.46 1.43 4.00
CA THR A 153 16.40 2.14 3.30
C THR A 153 15.05 1.80 3.89
N VAL A 154 14.07 2.66 3.69
CA VAL A 154 12.67 2.30 3.88
C VAL A 154 12.14 1.70 2.58
N VAL A 155 11.77 0.43 2.60
CA VAL A 155 11.11 -0.24 1.48
C VAL A 155 9.63 0.06 1.56
N LEU A 156 9.08 0.62 0.48
CA LEU A 156 7.66 0.97 0.37
C LEU A 156 6.84 -0.19 -0.19
N GLU A 157 7.36 -0.86 -1.22
CA GLU A 157 6.68 -1.94 -1.93
C GLU A 157 7.73 -2.83 -2.61
N SER A 158 7.49 -4.15 -2.64
CA SER A 158 8.31 -5.12 -3.39
C SER A 158 7.45 -5.74 -4.48
N ILE A 159 7.75 -5.43 -5.75
CA ILE A 159 6.92 -5.82 -6.90
C ILE A 159 7.62 -6.96 -7.64
N PRO A 160 6.97 -8.08 -7.96
CA PRO A 160 7.59 -9.15 -8.74
C PRO A 160 8.11 -8.63 -10.09
N ALA A 161 9.36 -8.96 -10.43
CA ALA A 161 10.08 -8.46 -11.61
C ALA A 161 9.64 -9.09 -12.94
N GLY A 162 8.46 -9.70 -13.01
CA GLY A 162 7.89 -10.24 -14.25
C GLY A 162 7.78 -9.18 -15.36
N SER A 163 7.19 -9.54 -16.50
CA SER A 163 7.21 -8.72 -17.74
C SER A 163 6.92 -7.22 -17.55
N ASN A 164 6.03 -6.85 -16.62
CA ASN A 164 5.66 -5.46 -16.34
C ASN A 164 6.11 -4.92 -14.96
N GLY A 165 6.81 -5.73 -14.16
CA GLY A 165 7.14 -5.41 -12.77
C GLY A 165 8.01 -4.16 -12.60
N ARG A 166 9.02 -4.03 -13.47
CA ARG A 166 9.94 -2.89 -13.49
C ARG A 166 9.22 -1.57 -13.80
N ALA A 167 8.35 -1.57 -14.80
CA ALA A 167 7.57 -0.39 -15.20
C ALA A 167 6.61 0.04 -14.08
N LEU A 168 5.90 -0.94 -13.48
CA LEU A 168 5.03 -0.69 -12.33
C LEU A 168 5.78 -0.10 -11.14
N ALA A 169 6.97 -0.63 -10.83
CA ALA A 169 7.81 -0.09 -9.75
C ALA A 169 8.24 1.36 -10.00
N LEU A 170 8.56 1.72 -11.25
CA LEU A 170 8.89 3.10 -11.61
C LEU A 170 7.69 4.04 -11.45
N ASP A 171 6.48 3.60 -11.81
CA ASP A 171 5.26 4.38 -11.60
C ASP A 171 4.96 4.60 -10.12
N ARG A 172 5.10 3.55 -9.30
CA ARG A 172 4.94 3.64 -7.83
C ARG A 172 5.99 4.54 -7.19
N ALA A 173 7.25 4.45 -7.62
CA ALA A 173 8.31 5.34 -7.17
C ALA A 173 8.02 6.80 -7.53
N ARG A 174 7.51 7.08 -8.74
CA ARG A 174 7.10 8.43 -9.13
C ARG A 174 5.94 8.96 -8.29
N ALA A 175 4.95 8.11 -7.99
CA ALA A 175 3.83 8.48 -7.13
C ALA A 175 4.30 8.79 -5.70
N ALA A 176 5.19 7.97 -5.14
CA ALA A 176 5.80 8.22 -3.83
C ALA A 176 6.63 9.51 -3.80
N SER A 177 7.43 9.79 -4.83
CA SER A 177 8.17 11.06 -4.98
C SER A 177 7.22 12.27 -5.04
N LYS A 178 6.10 12.16 -5.76
CA LYS A 178 5.05 13.21 -5.79
C LYS A 178 4.32 13.38 -4.46
N ALA A 179 4.23 12.33 -3.64
CA ALA A 179 3.73 12.41 -2.25
C ALA A 179 4.74 13.09 -1.28
N GLY A 180 5.85 13.60 -1.81
CA GLY A 180 6.86 14.33 -1.04
C GLY A 180 7.69 13.41 -0.14
N LEU A 181 7.87 12.16 -0.54
CA LEU A 181 8.85 11.28 0.10
C LEU A 181 10.26 11.66 -0.39
N PRO A 182 11.27 11.69 0.50
CA PRO A 182 12.64 12.00 0.12
C PRO A 182 13.28 10.82 -0.60
N GLN A 183 14.17 11.13 -1.56
CA GLN A 183 15.10 10.18 -2.19
C GLN A 183 14.44 8.85 -2.59
N VAL A 184 13.39 8.92 -3.41
CA VAL A 184 12.62 7.74 -3.81
C VAL A 184 13.23 7.12 -5.06
N GLY A 185 13.33 5.79 -5.09
CA GLY A 185 13.87 5.09 -6.26
C GLY A 185 13.37 3.65 -6.38
N VAL A 186 13.93 2.94 -7.35
CA VAL A 186 13.68 1.51 -7.56
C VAL A 186 15.02 0.76 -7.57
N LEU A 187 15.13 -0.29 -6.76
CA LEU A 187 16.22 -1.25 -6.82
C LEU A 187 15.79 -2.51 -7.56
N ASP A 188 16.72 -3.10 -8.32
CA ASP A 188 16.60 -4.48 -8.77
C ASP A 188 17.11 -5.39 -7.65
N SER A 189 16.23 -6.22 -7.08
CA SER A 189 16.58 -7.05 -5.93
C SER A 189 17.63 -8.12 -6.25
N SER A 190 17.82 -8.48 -7.52
CA SER A 190 18.82 -9.46 -7.95
C SER A 190 20.26 -8.95 -7.83
N LEU A 191 20.46 -7.63 -7.75
CA LEU A 191 21.78 -7.00 -7.65
C LEU A 191 22.31 -6.92 -6.21
N TYR A 192 21.52 -7.37 -5.22
CA TYR A 192 21.84 -7.21 -3.81
C TYR A 192 21.69 -8.53 -3.07
N SER A 193 22.78 -9.03 -2.48
CA SER A 193 22.80 -10.24 -1.65
C SER A 193 21.81 -10.20 -0.48
N SER A 194 21.57 -9.01 0.07
CA SER A 194 20.60 -8.79 1.15
C SER A 194 19.13 -8.93 0.74
N LEU A 195 18.79 -9.02 -0.55
CA LEU A 195 17.41 -9.04 -1.02
C LEU A 195 17.09 -10.37 -1.71
N HIS A 196 15.81 -10.75 -1.70
CA HIS A 196 15.38 -11.93 -2.43
C HIS A 196 15.32 -11.58 -3.93
N PRO A 197 15.97 -12.34 -4.82
CA PRO A 197 15.98 -12.04 -6.26
C PRO A 197 14.59 -12.16 -6.89
N GLY A 198 14.37 -11.48 -8.02
CA GLY A 198 13.12 -11.53 -8.77
C GLY A 198 12.09 -10.44 -8.40
N TYR A 199 12.52 -9.35 -7.76
CA TYR A 199 11.66 -8.23 -7.37
C TYR A 199 12.26 -6.87 -7.78
N SER A 200 11.39 -5.93 -8.12
CA SER A 200 11.68 -4.50 -8.19
C SER A 200 11.22 -3.85 -6.89
N VAL A 201 12.17 -3.40 -6.08
CA VAL A 201 11.93 -2.84 -4.75
C VAL A 201 11.83 -1.32 -4.84
N VAL A 202 10.68 -0.77 -4.47
CA VAL A 202 10.47 0.68 -4.36
C VAL A 202 10.92 1.14 -2.99
N PHE A 203 11.80 2.14 -2.94
CA PHE A 203 12.43 2.58 -1.69
C PHE A 203 12.34 4.09 -1.52
N SER A 204 12.49 4.56 -0.28
CA SER A 204 12.65 5.97 0.08
C SER A 204 13.75 6.15 1.11
N GLY A 205 14.65 7.10 0.82
CA GLY A 205 15.76 7.46 1.70
C GLY A 205 16.95 6.51 1.58
N ILE A 206 18.15 7.07 1.80
CA ILE A 206 19.39 6.28 1.90
C ILE A 206 20.03 6.67 3.23
N TYR A 207 20.14 5.70 4.12
CA TYR A 207 20.58 5.92 5.51
C TYR A 207 21.82 5.09 5.83
N THR A 208 22.70 5.64 6.64
CA THR A 208 23.93 4.94 7.07
C THR A 208 23.70 4.08 8.32
N SER A 209 22.57 4.26 9.02
CA SER A 209 22.24 3.51 10.24
C SER A 209 20.77 3.11 10.29
N ARG A 210 20.48 1.97 10.94
CA ARG A 210 19.10 1.49 11.16
C ARG A 210 18.25 2.51 11.90
N GLY A 211 18.78 3.12 12.97
CA GLY A 211 18.02 4.11 13.75
C GLY A 211 17.66 5.39 13.00
N GLN A 212 18.36 5.74 11.91
CA GLN A 212 17.91 6.82 11.00
C GLN A 212 16.75 6.34 10.12
N ALA A 213 16.86 5.13 9.57
CA ALA A 213 15.82 4.53 8.75
C ALA A 213 14.52 4.28 9.54
N ASP A 214 14.60 3.89 10.81
CA ASP A 214 13.42 3.69 11.67
C ASP A 214 12.67 5.02 11.90
N ARG A 215 13.39 6.12 12.13
CA ARG A 215 12.77 7.46 12.25
C ARG A 215 12.11 7.89 10.94
N ALA A 216 12.76 7.61 9.81
CA ALA A 216 12.20 7.87 8.50
C ALA A 216 10.95 7.02 8.22
N LEU A 217 10.93 5.77 8.66
CA LEU A 217 9.78 4.88 8.53
C LEU A 217 8.53 5.46 9.22
N VAL A 218 8.68 6.07 10.40
CA VAL A 218 7.56 6.74 11.07
C VAL A 218 6.98 7.86 10.21
N ALA A 219 7.84 8.68 9.59
CA ALA A 219 7.41 9.75 8.68
C ALA A 219 6.76 9.18 7.40
N VAL A 220 7.30 8.10 6.85
CA VAL A 220 6.75 7.38 5.68
C VAL A 220 5.35 6.83 6.00
N ASN A 221 5.17 6.21 7.17
CA ASN A 221 3.88 5.67 7.62
C ASN A 221 2.83 6.77 7.77
N SER A 222 3.21 7.95 8.31
CA SER A 222 2.29 9.10 8.41
C SER A 222 1.80 9.64 7.06
N LYS A 223 2.49 9.32 5.96
CA LYS A 223 2.10 9.65 4.58
C LYS A 223 1.23 8.58 3.91
N GLY A 224 0.80 7.55 4.65
CA GLY A 224 -0.10 6.50 4.17
C GLY A 224 0.59 5.21 3.70
N PHE A 225 1.91 5.08 3.89
CA PHE A 225 2.68 3.89 3.49
C PHE A 225 2.83 2.90 4.66
N SER A 226 1.73 2.47 5.28
CA SER A 226 1.74 1.67 6.52
C SER A 226 2.40 0.29 6.40
N ALA A 227 2.53 -0.25 5.18
CA ALA A 227 3.21 -1.52 4.92
C ALA A 227 4.73 -1.36 4.73
N ALA A 228 5.25 -0.14 4.83
CA ALA A 228 6.67 0.11 4.66
C ALA A 228 7.48 -0.50 5.81
N TYR A 229 8.72 -0.90 5.51
CA TYR A 229 9.62 -1.48 6.51
C TYR A 229 11.07 -1.11 6.22
N VAL A 230 11.90 -1.15 7.25
CA VAL A 230 13.34 -0.90 7.11
C VAL A 230 14.04 -2.15 6.60
N ARG A 231 14.86 -2.00 5.57
CA ARG A 231 15.73 -3.07 5.03
C ARG A 231 17.15 -2.58 4.90
N GLN A 232 18.09 -3.43 5.25
CA GLN A 232 19.49 -3.24 4.91
C GLN A 232 19.71 -3.67 3.47
N ILE A 233 20.41 -2.82 2.71
CA ILE A 233 20.86 -3.08 1.35
C ILE A 233 22.36 -3.35 1.42
N THR A 234 22.75 -4.54 0.98
CA THR A 234 24.13 -4.95 0.77
C THR A 234 24.29 -5.53 -0.62
N SER A 235 25.35 -5.12 -1.32
CA SER A 235 25.78 -5.72 -2.59
C SER A 235 26.45 -7.05 -2.32
#